data_AF-A0AAV0VH55-F1
#
_entry.id   AF-A0AAV0VH55-F1
#
_cell.length_a   1.000
_cell.length_b   1.000
_cell.length_c   1.000
_cell.angle_alpha   90.00
_cell.angle_beta   90.00
_cell.angle_gamma   90.00
#
_symmetry.space_group_name_H-M   'P 1'
#
loop_
_entity.id
_entity.type
_entity.pdbx_description
1 polymer ?
#
loop_
_entity_poly.entity_id
_entity_poly.type
_entity_poly.pdbx_seq_one_letter_code
_entity_poly.pdbx_strand_id
1 'polypeptide(L)'
;MKMKDFRREISSELVRKKMLEKRRMKQTSESPPVQLKKNKPFVPKNIRVDHSAHQPIRSSRRRCGNCSTKVKEVRTEWICSVCNIPLCLNKNKNCFTDYHK
;
A
#
# COMPACT_ATOMS: atom_id res chain seq x y z
N MET A 1 31.94 -31.04 20.55
CA MET A 1 31.27 -29.94 19.80
C MET A 1 32.15 -28.70 19.90
N LYS A 2 32.48 -27.98 18.80
CA LYS A 2 33.31 -26.76 18.89
C LYS A 2 32.45 -25.60 19.40
N MET A 3 33.05 -24.67 20.16
CA MET A 3 32.35 -23.50 20.72
C MET A 3 31.59 -22.68 19.69
N LYS A 4 32.07 -22.65 18.43
CA LYS A 4 31.39 -21.99 17.31
C LYS A 4 30.05 -22.65 16.97
N ASP A 5 29.98 -23.98 17.01
CA ASP A 5 28.77 -24.72 16.69
C ASP A 5 27.74 -24.57 17.81
N PHE A 6 28.20 -24.60 19.07
CA PHE A 6 27.35 -24.33 20.23
C PHE A 6 26.75 -22.93 20.20
N ARG A 7 27.58 -21.90 19.97
CA ARG A 7 27.10 -20.51 19.84
C ARG A 7 26.09 -20.35 18.71
N ARG A 8 26.30 -21.04 17.58
CA ARG A 8 25.37 -21.02 16.44
C ARG A 8 24.03 -21.66 16.78
N GLU A 9 24.05 -22.78 17.50
CA GLU A 9 22.84 -23.50 17.91
C GLU A 9 21.99 -22.66 18.87
N ILE A 10 22.59 -22.13 19.94
CA ILE A 10 21.91 -21.24 20.89
C ILE A 10 21.34 -19.99 20.19
N SER A 11 22.12 -19.37 19.28
CA SER A 11 21.64 -18.21 18.52
C SER A 11 20.42 -18.57 17.65
N SER A 12 20.43 -19.76 17.04
CA SER A 12 19.32 -20.22 16.20
C SER A 12 18.06 -20.50 17.02
N GLU A 13 18.21 -21.07 18.21
CA GLU A 13 17.12 -21.41 19.11
C GLU A 13 16.42 -20.17 19.67
N LEU A 14 17.20 -19.20 20.16
CA LEU A 14 16.68 -17.93 20.71
C LEU A 14 15.89 -17.13 19.66
N VAL A 15 16.29 -17.20 18.39
CA VAL A 15 15.67 -16.42 17.31
C VAL A 15 14.55 -17.18 16.58
N ARG A 16 14.40 -18.49 16.84
CA ARG A 16 13.47 -19.40 16.14
C ARG A 16 12.01 -18.95 16.21
N LYS A 17 11.54 -18.55 17.41
CA LYS A 17 10.15 -18.12 17.62
C LYS A 17 9.81 -16.88 16.79
N LYS A 18 10.68 -15.87 16.81
CA LYS A 18 10.53 -14.62 16.04
C LYS A 18 10.61 -14.85 14.51
N MET A 19 11.43 -15.80 14.06
CA MET A 19 11.49 -16.19 12.65
C MET A 19 10.19 -16.84 12.16
N LEU A 20 9.58 -17.71 12.99
CA LEU A 20 8.30 -18.37 12.67
C LEU A 20 7.13 -17.38 12.64
N GLU A 21 7.08 -16.43 13.58
CA GLU A 21 6.09 -15.34 13.59
C GLU A 21 6.19 -14.48 12.32
N LYS A 22 7.42 -14.11 11.92
CA LYS A 22 7.66 -13.35 10.68
C LYS A 22 7.27 -14.13 9.42
N ARG A 23 7.43 -15.47 9.41
CA ARG A 23 6.97 -16.32 8.30
C ARG A 23 5.45 -16.40 8.23
N ARG A 24 4.76 -16.61 9.36
CA ARG A 24 3.28 -16.60 9.42
C ARG A 24 2.69 -15.29 8.92
N MET A 25 3.26 -14.16 9.36
CA MET A 25 2.83 -12.82 8.93
C MET A 25 3.06 -12.55 7.43
N LYS A 26 3.98 -13.28 6.79
CA LYS A 26 4.26 -13.18 5.35
C LYS A 26 3.37 -14.09 4.49
N GLN A 27 2.75 -15.11 5.11
CA GLN A 27 1.86 -16.05 4.42
C GLN A 27 0.42 -15.53 4.28
N THR A 28 0.00 -14.54 5.08
CA THR A 28 -1.35 -13.94 5.00
C THR A 28 -1.45 -12.75 4.03
N SER A 29 -0.38 -12.41 3.32
CA SER A 29 -0.40 -11.35 2.30
C SER A 29 -0.39 -11.95 0.89
N GLU A 30 -1.55 -12.42 0.44
CA GLU A 30 -1.79 -12.69 -0.98
C GLU A 30 -1.89 -11.35 -1.73
N SER A 31 -0.74 -10.86 -2.16
CA SER A 31 -0.55 -10.14 -3.42
C SER A 31 0.96 -9.91 -3.57
N PRO A 32 1.50 -10.02 -4.80
CA PRO A 32 2.85 -9.54 -5.04
C PRO A 32 2.93 -8.10 -4.52
N PRO A 33 4.04 -7.67 -3.88
CA PRO A 33 4.16 -6.29 -3.46
C PRO A 33 4.08 -5.44 -4.73
N VAL A 34 2.88 -4.90 -4.99
CA VAL A 34 2.69 -3.83 -5.96
C VAL A 34 3.77 -2.84 -5.58
N GLN A 35 4.71 -2.55 -6.49
CA GLN A 35 5.81 -1.64 -6.21
C GLN A 35 5.22 -0.23 -6.05
N LEU A 36 4.59 0.00 -4.90
CA LEU A 36 4.02 1.25 -4.50
C LEU A 36 5.20 2.23 -4.45
N LYS A 37 5.05 3.36 -5.15
CA LYS A 37 6.05 4.42 -5.07
C LYS A 37 6.20 4.82 -3.60
N LYS A 38 7.46 5.00 -3.18
CA LYS A 38 7.84 5.39 -1.80
C LYS A 38 7.16 6.69 -1.32
N ASN A 39 6.61 7.51 -2.21
CA ASN A 39 6.10 8.85 -1.92
C ASN A 39 4.60 9.01 -2.27
N LYS A 40 3.78 7.96 -2.13
CA LYS A 40 2.32 8.16 -2.25
C LYS A 40 1.84 8.99 -1.05
N PRO A 41 1.00 10.01 -1.24
CA PRO A 41 0.39 10.73 -0.13
C PRO A 41 -0.29 9.71 0.78
N PHE A 42 0.07 9.72 2.06
CA PHE A 42 -0.56 8.88 3.06
C PHE A 42 -1.78 9.63 3.58
N VAL A 43 -2.97 9.05 3.37
CA VAL A 43 -4.22 9.55 3.95
C VAL A 43 -4.74 8.48 4.90
N PRO A 44 -4.95 8.80 6.20
CA PRO A 44 -5.50 7.89 7.19
C PRO A 44 -6.82 7.28 6.73
N LYS A 45 -7.06 6.01 7.07
CA LYS A 45 -8.30 5.30 6.68
C LYS A 45 -9.56 6.03 7.14
N ASN A 46 -9.56 6.55 8.37
CA ASN A 46 -10.70 7.30 8.92
C ASN A 46 -11.11 8.46 8.01
N ILE A 47 -10.13 9.23 7.50
CA ILE A 47 -10.36 10.35 6.57
C ILE A 47 -10.80 9.89 5.18
N ARG A 48 -10.44 8.67 4.76
CA ARG A 48 -10.84 8.11 3.45
C ARG A 48 -12.30 7.65 3.43
N VAL A 49 -12.82 7.24 4.58
CA VAL A 49 -14.20 6.75 4.73
C VAL A 49 -15.11 7.78 5.40
N ASP A 50 -14.54 8.89 5.90
CA ASP A 50 -15.28 9.95 6.58
C ASP A 50 -16.10 10.78 5.61
N HIS A 51 -17.41 10.60 5.72
CA HIS A 51 -18.48 11.44 5.18
C HIS A 51 -18.50 11.67 3.66
N SER A 52 -19.70 11.89 3.15
CA SER A 52 -20.05 12.13 1.74
C SER A 52 -19.45 13.40 1.11
N ALA A 53 -18.49 14.04 1.77
CA ALA A 53 -17.85 15.29 1.34
C ALA A 53 -16.76 15.08 0.26
N HIS A 54 -16.37 13.84 -0.02
CA HIS A 54 -15.39 13.54 -1.07
C HIS A 54 -15.97 13.85 -2.45
N GLN A 55 -15.49 14.92 -3.08
CA GLN A 55 -15.87 15.31 -4.43
C GLN A 55 -14.67 15.26 -5.39
N PRO A 56 -14.85 14.78 -6.63
CA PRO A 56 -13.82 14.84 -7.65
C PRO A 56 -13.78 16.25 -8.26
N ILE A 57 -12.64 16.92 -8.15
CA ILE A 57 -12.38 18.22 -8.79
C ILE A 57 -11.34 18.06 -9.91
N ARG A 58 -11.40 18.94 -10.92
CA ARG A 58 -10.41 18.99 -11.99
C ARG A 58 -9.10 19.59 -11.49
N SER A 59 -7.98 19.03 -11.92
CA SER A 59 -6.62 19.48 -11.60
C SER A 59 -5.68 19.19 -12.77
N SER A 60 -4.40 19.51 -12.61
CA SER A 60 -3.38 19.13 -13.59
C SER A 60 -3.25 17.61 -13.71
N ARG A 61 -2.78 17.14 -14.87
CA ARG A 61 -2.66 15.70 -15.16
C ARG A 61 -1.63 15.03 -14.24
N ARG A 62 -2.08 14.22 -13.29
CA ARG A 62 -1.25 13.56 -12.25
C ARG A 62 -1.41 12.04 -12.27
N ARG A 63 -0.47 11.31 -11.65
CA ARG A 63 -0.55 9.84 -11.54
C ARG A 63 -1.61 9.42 -10.53
N CYS A 64 -2.43 8.42 -10.85
CA CYS A 64 -3.44 7.90 -9.93
C CYS A 64 -2.82 7.29 -8.66
N GLY A 65 -3.23 7.75 -7.48
CA GLY A 65 -2.76 7.27 -6.18
C GLY A 65 -3.14 5.82 -5.89
N ASN A 66 -4.24 5.32 -6.47
CA ASN A 66 -4.69 3.96 -6.25
C ASN A 66 -3.99 2.97 -7.21
N CYS A 67 -4.23 3.11 -8.52
CA CYS A 67 -3.82 2.08 -9.49
C CYS A 67 -2.54 2.36 -10.28
N SER A 68 -1.93 3.54 -10.16
CA SER A 68 -0.67 3.83 -10.85
C SER A 68 0.48 3.14 -10.12
N THR A 69 1.32 2.45 -10.89
CA THR A 69 2.51 1.75 -10.40
C THR A 69 3.76 2.30 -11.09
N LYS A 70 4.95 1.81 -10.71
CA LYS A 70 6.19 2.17 -11.41
C LYS A 70 6.22 1.67 -12.86
N VAL A 71 5.72 0.46 -13.09
CA VAL A 71 5.73 -0.23 -14.39
C VAL A 71 4.57 0.26 -15.27
N LYS A 72 3.36 0.34 -14.71
CA LYS A 72 2.17 0.81 -15.41
C LYS A 72 1.75 2.17 -14.87
N GLU A 73 2.16 3.22 -15.57
CA GLU A 73 1.76 4.58 -15.24
C GLU A 73 0.34 4.85 -15.73
N VAL A 74 -0.56 5.09 -14.78
CA VAL A 74 -1.91 5.59 -15.06
C VAL A 74 -1.99 7.04 -14.58
N ARG A 75 -2.46 7.93 -15.45
CA ARG A 75 -2.67 9.36 -15.16
C ARG A 75 -4.15 9.74 -15.19
N THR A 76 -4.50 10.79 -14.47
CA THR A 76 -5.85 11.35 -14.36
C THR A 76 -5.78 12.85 -14.10
N GLU A 77 -6.84 13.56 -14.48
CA GLU A 77 -7.02 14.99 -14.19
C GLU A 77 -7.89 15.22 -12.95
N TRP A 78 -8.41 14.14 -12.35
CA TRP A 78 -9.31 14.23 -11.21
C TRP A 78 -8.56 14.04 -9.90
N ILE A 79 -8.88 14.87 -8.92
CA ILE A 79 -8.34 14.82 -7.56
C ILE A 79 -9.50 14.87 -6.56
N CYS A 80 -9.39 14.16 -5.44
CA CYS A 80 -10.34 14.29 -4.34
C CYS A 80 -10.13 15.60 -3.60
N SER A 81 -11.18 16.39 -3.41
CA SER A 81 -11.15 17.67 -2.66
C SER A 81 -10.68 17.53 -1.21
N VAL A 82 -11.03 16.42 -0.55
CA VAL A 82 -10.71 16.17 0.87
C VAL A 82 -9.36 15.47 1.02
N CYS A 83 -9.14 14.36 0.29
CA CYS A 83 -7.91 13.59 0.42
C CYS A 83 -6.71 14.20 -0.33
N ASN A 84 -6.94 15.15 -1.24
CA ASN A 84 -5.93 15.71 -2.14
C ASN A 84 -5.13 14.64 -2.90
N ILE A 85 -5.79 13.52 -3.25
CA ILE A 85 -5.19 12.41 -4.01
C ILE A 85 -5.80 12.33 -5.40
N PRO A 86 -4.96 12.26 -6.46
CA PRO A 86 -5.43 12.03 -7.83
C PRO A 86 -5.98 10.61 -7.99
N LEU A 87 -7.22 10.48 -8.46
CA LEU A 87 -7.91 9.19 -8.61
C LEU A 87 -8.61 9.10 -9.96
N CYS A 88 -8.51 7.95 -10.62
CA CYS A 88 -9.17 7.74 -11.91
C CYS A 88 -10.69 7.76 -11.77
N LEU A 89 -11.34 8.48 -12.69
CA LEU A 89 -12.79 8.58 -12.81
C LEU A 89 -13.18 8.34 -14.27
N ASN A 90 -13.21 7.08 -14.71
CA ASN A 90 -13.56 6.68 -16.07
C ASN A 90 -14.70 5.64 -16.05
N LYS A 91 -15.44 5.51 -17.16
CA LYS A 91 -16.54 4.54 -17.30
C LYS A 91 -16.14 3.09 -16.99
N ASN A 92 -14.94 2.68 -17.42
CA ASN A 92 -14.44 1.31 -17.24
C ASN A 92 -13.67 1.10 -15.93
N LYS A 93 -13.26 2.18 -15.25
CA LYS A 93 -12.41 2.10 -14.06
C LYS A 93 -12.61 3.32 -13.18
N ASN A 94 -13.16 3.07 -11.99
CA ASN A 94 -13.42 4.11 -11.01
C ASN A 94 -12.58 3.89 -9.74
N CYS A 95 -11.36 4.42 -9.75
CA CYS A 95 -10.50 4.38 -8.56
C CYS A 95 -10.98 5.32 -7.46
N PHE A 96 -11.85 6.28 -7.77
CA PHE A 96 -12.41 7.19 -6.78
C PHE A 96 -13.32 6.42 -5.82
N THR A 97 -14.22 5.59 -6.34
CA THR A 97 -15.09 4.74 -5.51
C THR A 97 -14.29 3.70 -4.75
N ASP A 98 -13.32 3.04 -5.39
CA ASP A 98 -12.54 1.97 -4.75
C ASP A 98 -11.66 2.49 -3.61
N TYR A 99 -11.32 3.79 -3.61
CA TYR A 99 -10.46 4.38 -2.60
C TYR A 99 -11.23 4.86 -1.35
N HIS A 100 -12.51 5.17 -1.47
CA HIS A 100 -13.37 5.67 -0.39
C HIS A 100 -14.44 4.66 0.08
N LYS A 101 -14.40 3.43 -0.45
CA LYS A 101 -15.06 2.25 0.14
C LYS A 101 -14.22 1.72 1.30
#